data_AF-R2S482-F1
#
_entry.id   AF-R2S482-F1
#
_cell.length_a   1.000
_cell.length_b   1.000
_cell.length_c   1.000
_cell.angle_alpha   90.00
_cell.angle_beta   90.00
_cell.angle_gamma   90.00
#
_symmetry.space_group_name_H-M   'P 1'
#
loop_
_entity.id
_entity.type
_entity.pdbx_description
1 polymer ?
#
loop_
_entity_poly.entity_id
_entity_poly.type
_entity_poly.pdbx_seq_one_letter_code
_entity_poly.pdbx_strand_id
1 'polypeptide(L)'
;MRSDVREGVQIYIMSDIKPNFTHLARQFECDPRTVKRYYENDLSKKKAVPKKRPSKLDPFRSIIQEKVELGCSASAIYLCCAIAFYKKMQPKVQSFAATSFFLQYDLDNEFFNLKLSPLKPII
;
A
#
# COMPACT_ATOMS: atom_id res chain seq x y z
N MET A 1 -7.62 26.44 4.10
CA MET A 1 -7.89 26.28 5.55
C MET A 1 -8.14 27.66 6.12
N ARG A 2 -8.92 27.75 7.21
CA ARG A 2 -9.26 29.02 7.88
C ARG A 2 -8.03 29.53 8.64
N SER A 3 -7.45 30.64 8.17
CA SER A 3 -6.23 31.23 8.74
C SER A 3 -6.49 31.96 10.06
N ASP A 4 -7.65 32.62 10.16
CA ASP A 4 -8.21 33.26 11.36
C ASP A 4 -8.16 32.36 12.60
N VAL A 5 -8.71 31.15 12.51
CA VAL A 5 -8.75 30.19 13.63
C VAL A 5 -7.33 29.72 14.00
N ARG A 6 -6.46 29.56 13.00
CA ARG A 6 -5.09 29.10 13.20
C ARG A 6 -4.27 30.13 13.98
N GLU A 7 -4.33 31.39 13.57
CA GLU A 7 -3.64 32.50 14.22
C GLU A 7 -4.11 32.66 15.67
N GLY A 8 -5.43 32.61 15.88
CA GLY A 8 -6.02 32.67 17.23
C GLY A 8 -5.51 31.56 18.15
N VAL A 9 -5.44 30.32 17.65
CA VAL A 9 -4.91 29.17 18.40
C VAL A 9 -3.41 29.27 18.65
N GLN A 10 -2.65 29.83 17.70
CA GLN A 10 -1.20 29.95 17.78
C GLN A 10 -0.74 30.85 18.94
N ILE A 11 -1.51 31.90 19.25
CA ILE A 11 -1.26 32.77 20.42
C ILE A 11 -1.23 31.95 21.72
N TYR A 12 -2.20 31.04 21.89
CA TYR A 12 -2.27 30.19 23.09
C TYR A 12 -1.11 29.19 23.16
N ILE A 13 -0.72 28.62 22.02
CA ILE A 13 0.44 27.72 21.92
C ILE A 13 1.72 28.48 22.31
N MET A 14 1.91 29.71 21.84
CA MET A 14 3.06 30.54 22.20
C MET A 14 3.08 30.93 23.67
N SER A 15 1.90 31.05 24.29
CA SER A 15 1.76 31.33 25.72
C SER A 15 1.85 30.10 26.63
N ASP A 16 2.02 28.89 26.07
CA ASP A 16 1.99 27.61 26.80
C ASP A 16 0.72 27.37 27.65
N ILE A 17 -0.38 28.04 27.31
CA ILE A 17 -1.67 27.94 28.00
C ILE A 17 -2.65 27.14 27.14
N LYS A 18 -3.35 26.17 27.74
CA LYS A 18 -4.42 25.44 27.06
C LYS A 18 -5.66 26.35 26.90
N PRO A 19 -6.11 26.63 25.66
CA PRO A 19 -7.27 27.48 25.45
C PRO A 19 -8.59 26.77 25.80
N ASN A 20 -9.61 27.57 26.11
CA ASN A 20 -10.99 27.11 26.13
C ASN A 20 -11.54 27.05 24.69
N PHE A 21 -11.69 25.84 24.15
CA PHE A 21 -12.11 25.62 22.75
C PHE A 21 -13.51 26.15 22.44
N THR A 22 -14.47 26.08 23.37
CA THR A 22 -15.84 26.56 23.12
C THR A 22 -15.92 28.09 23.10
N HIS A 23 -15.08 28.77 23.88
CA HIS A 23 -14.99 30.23 23.83
C HIS A 23 -14.40 30.72 22.50
N LEU A 24 -13.27 30.16 22.08
CA LEU A 24 -12.68 30.47 20.78
C LEU A 24 -13.61 30.14 19.61
N ALA A 25 -14.30 29.01 19.69
CA ALA A 25 -15.29 28.61 18.69
C ALA A 25 -16.39 29.65 18.49
N ARG A 26 -16.87 30.28 19.57
CA ARG A 26 -17.87 31.36 19.51
C ARG A 26 -17.31 32.64 18.90
N GLN A 27 -16.07 33.01 19.25
CA GLN A 27 -15.42 34.21 18.73
C GLN A 27 -15.17 34.14 17.21
N PHE A 28 -14.79 32.96 16.72
CA PHE A 28 -14.50 32.73 15.29
C PHE A 28 -15.64 32.07 14.52
N GLU A 29 -16.82 31.93 15.13
CA GLU A 29 -18.01 31.29 14.54
C GLU A 29 -17.70 29.93 13.87
N CYS A 30 -17.02 29.04 14.60
CA CYS A 30 -16.61 27.73 14.10
C CYS A 30 -16.95 26.59 15.07
N ASP A 31 -16.99 25.34 14.59
CA ASP A 31 -17.19 24.18 15.47
C ASP A 31 -15.97 24.03 16.42
N PRO A 32 -16.16 23.86 17.74
CA PRO A 32 -15.06 23.69 18.70
C PRO A 32 -14.14 22.50 18.41
N ARG A 33 -14.61 21.45 17.72
CA ARG A 33 -13.79 20.35 17.21
C ARG A 33 -12.77 20.83 16.18
N THR A 34 -13.12 21.84 15.40
CA THR A 34 -12.22 22.47 14.44
C THR A 34 -11.10 23.17 15.21
N VAL A 35 -11.40 24.03 16.17
CA VAL A 35 -10.39 24.70 17.01
C VAL A 35 -9.46 23.69 17.68
N LYS A 36 -10.03 22.63 18.27
CA LYS A 36 -9.25 21.53 18.89
C LYS A 36 -8.33 20.85 17.89
N ARG A 37 -8.81 20.54 16.68
CA ARG A 37 -8.01 19.94 15.62
C ARG A 37 -6.86 20.85 15.19
N TYR A 38 -7.07 22.16 15.08
CA TYR A 38 -6.00 23.11 14.75
C TYR A 38 -4.94 23.16 15.86
N TYR A 39 -5.38 23.23 17.12
CA TYR A 39 -4.49 23.18 18.29
C TYR A 39 -3.62 21.92 18.31
N GLU A 40 -4.22 20.74 18.14
CA GLU A 40 -3.50 19.46 18.13
C GLU A 40 -2.55 19.31 16.93
N ASN A 41 -2.95 19.78 15.74
CA ASN A 41 -2.11 19.74 14.54
C ASN A 41 -0.88 20.66 14.66
N ASP A 42 -1.06 21.87 15.19
CA ASP A 42 0.04 22.82 15.35
C ASP A 42 0.97 22.43 16.52
N LEU A 43 0.44 21.84 17.61
CA LEU A 43 1.29 21.23 18.66
C LEU A 43 2.12 20.07 18.12
N SER A 44 1.49 19.18 17.34
CA SER A 44 2.16 17.96 16.92
C SER A 44 3.23 18.20 15.84
N LYS A 45 3.26 19.37 15.16
CA LYS A 45 4.12 19.78 14.02
C LYS A 45 4.23 18.77 12.87
N LYS A 46 3.68 17.57 13.03
CA LYS A 46 3.65 16.47 12.09
C LYS A 46 2.52 16.76 11.13
N LYS A 47 2.84 17.37 10.00
CA LYS A 47 1.97 17.29 8.83
C LYS A 47 1.67 15.81 8.63
N ALA A 48 0.41 15.41 8.75
CA ALA A 48 -0.01 14.04 8.49
C ALA A 48 0.32 13.74 7.03
N VAL A 49 1.47 13.11 6.79
CA VAL A 49 1.85 12.66 5.46
C VAL A 49 0.80 11.63 5.06
N PRO A 50 0.14 11.78 3.90
CA PRO A 50 -0.82 10.79 3.46
C PRO A 50 -0.12 9.44 3.40
N LYS A 51 -0.58 8.48 4.21
CA LYS A 51 -0.05 7.13 4.21
C LYS A 51 -0.39 6.49 2.86
N LYS A 52 0.61 6.34 1.99
CA LYS A 52 0.46 5.58 0.74
C LYS A 52 0.24 4.12 1.10
N ARG A 53 -0.91 3.57 0.73
CA ARG A 53 -1.20 2.14 0.90
C ARG A 53 -0.32 1.38 -0.11
N PRO A 54 0.41 0.33 0.31
CA PRO A 54 1.14 -0.49 -0.63
C PRO A 54 0.15 -1.20 -1.57
N SER A 55 0.56 -1.36 -2.83
CA SER A 55 -0.21 -2.10 -3.83
C SER A 55 -0.11 -3.61 -3.58
N LYS A 56 -1.05 -4.38 -4.14
CA LYS A 56 -1.01 -5.85 -4.07
C LYS A 56 0.22 -6.45 -4.78
N LEU A 57 0.81 -5.70 -5.71
CA LEU A 57 1.94 -6.14 -6.54
C LEU A 57 3.29 -5.72 -5.96
N ASP A 58 3.33 -4.80 -4.99
CA ASP A 58 4.57 -4.33 -4.38
C ASP A 58 5.43 -5.48 -3.82
N PRO A 59 4.87 -6.53 -3.18
CA PRO A 59 5.66 -7.67 -2.69
C PRO A 59 6.25 -8.55 -3.79
N PHE A 60 5.80 -8.40 -5.04
CA PHE A 60 6.19 -9.22 -6.19
C PHE A 60 7.01 -8.44 -7.22
N ARG A 61 7.39 -7.19 -6.92
CA ARG A 61 8.05 -6.29 -7.88
C ARG A 61 9.36 -6.86 -8.44
N SER A 62 10.16 -7.53 -7.61
CA SER A 62 11.41 -8.19 -8.04
C SER A 62 11.15 -9.34 -9.01
N ILE A 63 10.17 -10.19 -8.71
CA ILE A 63 9.79 -11.33 -9.55
C ILE A 63 9.26 -10.85 -10.90
N ILE A 64 8.45 -9.80 -10.90
CA ILE A 64 7.92 -9.21 -12.14
C ILE A 64 9.08 -8.67 -12.99
N GLN A 65 10.02 -7.94 -12.38
CA GLN A 65 11.16 -7.36 -13.10
C GLN A 65 12.02 -8.44 -13.77
N GLU A 66 12.38 -9.50 -13.03
CA GLU A 66 13.15 -10.64 -13.57
C GLU A 66 12.44 -11.31 -14.75
N LYS A 67 11.12 -11.53 -14.65
CA LYS A 67 10.35 -12.19 -15.72
C LYS A 67 10.12 -11.30 -16.93
N VAL A 68 10.07 -9.97 -16.74
CA VAL A 68 10.03 -9.01 -17.85
C VAL A 68 11.35 -9.01 -18.61
N GLU A 69 12.49 -9.04 -17.90
CA GLU A 69 13.82 -9.12 -18.51
C GLU A 69 14.03 -10.41 -19.32
N LEU A 70 13.43 -11.51 -18.89
CA LEU A 70 13.39 -12.78 -19.62
C LEU A 70 12.44 -12.79 -20.83
N GLY A 71 11.70 -11.70 -21.09
CA GLY A 71 10.76 -11.61 -22.20
C GLY A 71 9.52 -12.49 -22.07
N CYS A 72 9.09 -12.78 -20.83
CA CYS A 72 7.91 -13.62 -20.58
C CYS A 72 6.60 -12.91 -20.97
N SER A 73 5.60 -13.68 -21.43
CA SER A 73 4.24 -13.18 -21.65
C SER A 73 3.59 -12.75 -20.33
N ALA A 74 2.72 -11.74 -20.39
CA ALA A 74 2.00 -11.22 -19.22
C ALA A 74 1.20 -12.32 -18.47
N SER A 75 0.66 -13.30 -19.18
CA SER A 75 -0.05 -14.45 -18.57
C SER A 75 0.88 -15.29 -17.69
N ALA A 76 2.11 -15.56 -18.17
CA ALA A 76 3.10 -16.31 -17.41
C ALA A 76 3.60 -15.55 -16.18
N ILE A 77 3.74 -14.23 -16.27
CA ILE A 77 4.10 -13.36 -15.13
C ILE A 77 3.01 -13.41 -14.05
N TYR A 78 1.75 -13.28 -14.45
CA TYR A 78 0.61 -13.38 -13.53
C TYR A 78 0.57 -14.72 -12.81
N LEU A 79 0.74 -15.81 -13.55
CA LEU A 79 0.78 -17.16 -12.98
C LEU A 79 1.92 -17.32 -11.97
N CYS A 80 3.12 -16.87 -12.33
CA CYS A 80 4.27 -16.90 -11.42
C CYS A 80 3.99 -16.14 -10.11
N CYS A 81 3.34 -14.97 -10.19
CA CYS A 81 2.93 -14.22 -9.00
C CYS A 81 1.88 -14.96 -8.17
N ALA A 82 0.90 -15.62 -8.81
CA ALA A 82 -0.14 -16.39 -8.12
C ALA A 82 0.44 -17.60 -7.37
N ILE A 83 1.36 -18.33 -7.99
CA ILE A 83 2.08 -19.45 -7.36
C ILE A 83 2.93 -18.95 -6.18
N ALA A 84 3.66 -17.84 -6.36
CA ALA A 84 4.46 -17.24 -5.29
C ALA A 84 3.60 -16.76 -4.11
N PHE A 85 2.41 -16.21 -4.40
CA PHE A 85 1.43 -15.83 -3.38
C PHE A 85 0.93 -17.05 -2.60
N TYR A 86 0.57 -18.13 -3.30
CA TYR A 86 0.10 -19.37 -2.69
C TYR A 86 1.17 -20.02 -1.79
N LYS A 87 2.43 -20.04 -2.24
CA LYS A 87 3.56 -20.57 -1.44
C LYS A 87 3.79 -19.81 -0.13
N LYS A 88 3.45 -18.51 -0.09
CA LYS A 88 3.53 -17.69 1.13
C LYS A 88 2.35 -17.88 2.08
N MET A 89 1.30 -18.59 1.67
CA MET A 89 0.13 -18.85 2.51
C MET A 89 0.45 -19.89 3.60
N GLN A 90 -0.25 -19.88 4.74
CA GLN A 90 -0.03 -20.87 5.81
C GLN A 90 -0.36 -22.30 5.31
N PRO A 91 0.39 -23.35 5.73
CA PRO A 91 0.27 -24.70 5.17
C PRO A 91 -1.13 -25.31 5.33
N LYS A 92 -1.84 -24.99 6.41
CA LYS A 92 -3.25 -25.40 6.62
C LYS A 92 -4.21 -24.79 5.61
N VAL A 93 -3.90 -23.59 5.11
CA VAL A 93 -4.70 -22.88 4.12
C VAL A 93 -4.32 -23.35 2.70
N GLN A 94 -3.06 -23.72 2.49
CA GLN A 94 -2.61 -24.39 1.27
C GLN A 94 -3.37 -25.71 1.06
N SER A 95 -3.46 -26.59 2.07
CA SER A 95 -4.19 -27.86 1.92
C SER A 95 -5.68 -27.69 1.55
N PHE A 96 -6.30 -26.58 1.98
CA PHE A 96 -7.69 -26.26 1.65
C PHE A 96 -7.87 -25.68 0.24
N ALA A 97 -6.88 -24.94 -0.26
CA ALA A 97 -6.92 -24.35 -1.60
C ALA A 97 -6.40 -25.30 -2.70
N ALA A 98 -5.53 -26.26 -2.36
CA ALA A 98 -5.03 -27.28 -3.28
C ALA A 98 -6.15 -28.12 -3.91
N THR A 99 -7.19 -28.44 -3.15
CA THR A 99 -8.33 -29.25 -3.62
C THR A 99 -9.22 -28.54 -4.65
N SER A 100 -9.07 -27.23 -4.84
CA SER A 100 -9.90 -26.44 -5.76
C SER A 100 -9.13 -25.82 -6.95
N PHE A 101 -7.79 -25.75 -6.90
CA PHE A 101 -7.00 -25.00 -7.90
C PHE A 101 -5.95 -25.84 -8.64
N PHE A 102 -5.53 -27.01 -8.11
CA PHE A 102 -4.37 -27.74 -8.64
C PHE A 102 -4.65 -28.64 -9.86
N LEU A 103 -5.90 -29.01 -10.12
CA LEU A 103 -6.24 -29.90 -11.25
C LEU A 103 -6.12 -29.25 -12.65
N GLN A 104 -5.82 -27.95 -12.73
CA GLN A 104 -5.67 -27.24 -14.01
C GLN A 104 -4.20 -26.97 -14.40
N TYR A 105 -3.24 -27.14 -13.49
CA TYR A 105 -1.88 -26.59 -13.64
C TYR A 105 -0.78 -27.57 -14.05
N ASP A 106 -1.06 -28.86 -14.15
CA ASP A 106 -0.08 -29.85 -14.62
C ASP A 106 0.13 -29.82 -16.15
N LEU A 107 -0.70 -29.09 -16.92
CA LEU A 107 -0.59 -29.03 -18.40
C LEU A 107 0.32 -27.92 -18.95
N ASP A 108 0.70 -26.91 -18.16
CA ASP A 108 1.50 -25.77 -18.67
C ASP A 108 3.00 -25.81 -18.27
N ASN A 109 3.40 -26.73 -17.38
CA ASN A 109 4.80 -26.89 -16.95
C ASN A 109 5.70 -27.55 -18.02
N GLU A 110 5.12 -28.26 -18.99
CA GLU A 110 5.87 -28.72 -20.17
C GLU A 110 6.19 -27.57 -21.14
N PHE A 111 5.35 -26.54 -21.21
CA PHE A 111 5.54 -25.42 -22.13
C PHE A 111 6.69 -24.47 -21.72
N PHE A 112 6.93 -24.34 -20.41
CA PHE A 112 8.01 -23.48 -19.88
C PHE A 112 9.39 -24.12 -20.03
N ASN A 113 9.48 -25.45 -19.94
CA ASN A 113 10.73 -26.19 -20.14
C ASN A 113 11.14 -26.26 -21.63
N LEU A 114 10.17 -26.20 -22.56
CA LEU A 114 10.48 -26.21 -24.00
C LEU A 114 11.21 -24.93 -24.47
N LYS A 115 10.89 -23.77 -23.87
CA LYS A 115 11.42 -22.45 -24.26
C LYS A 115 12.80 -22.13 -23.69
N LEU A 116 13.29 -22.92 -22.74
CA LEU A 116 14.64 -22.82 -22.18
C LEU A 116 15.66 -23.73 -22.90
N SER A 117 15.26 -24.42 -23.96
CA SER A 117 16.24 -25.07 -24.84
C SER A 117 17.04 -24.00 -25.59
N PRO A 118 18.39 -24.00 -25.52
CA PRO A 118 19.17 -23.11 -26.36
C PRO A 118 18.86 -23.46 -27.81
N LEU A 119 18.37 -22.49 -28.58
CA LEU A 119 18.31 -22.60 -30.03
C LEU A 119 19.73 -22.94 -30.49
N LYS A 120 19.97 -24.19 -30.88
CA LYS A 120 21.24 -24.59 -31.49
C LYS A 120 21.46 -23.65 -32.68
N PRO A 121 22.61 -22.97 -32.76
CA PRO A 121 22.93 -22.19 -33.94
C PRO A 121 22.95 -23.15 -35.12
N ILE A 122 22.14 -22.84 -36.13
CA ILE A 122 22.18 -23.50 -37.43
C ILE A 122 23.48 -23.02 -38.07
N ILE A 123 24.49 -23.89 -38.10
CA ILE A 123 25.67 -23.77 -38.97
C ILE A 123 25.40 -24.68 -40.17
#